data_AF-A0AAN0NCZ2-F1
#
_entry.id   AF-A0AAN0NCZ2-F1
#
_cell.length_a   1.000
_cell.length_b   1.000
_cell.length_c   1.000
_cell.angle_alpha   90.00
_cell.angle_beta   90.00
_cell.angle_gamma   90.00
#
_symmetry.space_group_name_H-M   'P 1'
#
loop_
_entity.id
_entity.type
_entity.pdbx_description
1 polymer ?
#
loop_
_entity_poly.entity_id
_entity_poly.type
_entity_poly.pdbx_seq_one_letter_code
_entity_poly.pdbx_strand_id
1 'polypeptide(L)'
;MLLLLREYNRAVLGALKNALDYLHPKYTINQSDMLLMADSAVYRNSDTSLSRGEQEMASVRTMVTFSLMADFENMSVFKPHDYHAVNLEKMFDQVLLWAKAFKTIR
;
A
#
# COMPACT_ATOMS: atom_id res chain seq x y z
N MET A 1 2.75 8.97 -2.20
CA MET A 1 3.79 7.99 -1.82
C MET A 1 3.21 6.58 -2.00
N LEU A 2 3.97 5.61 -2.50
CA LEU A 2 3.45 4.24 -2.69
C LEU A 2 4.26 3.31 -1.78
N LEU A 3 3.57 2.51 -0.96
CA LEU A 3 4.20 1.51 -0.09
C LEU A 3 4.15 0.15 -0.75
N LEU A 4 5.31 -0.48 -0.85
CA LEU A 4 5.46 -1.88 -1.22
C LEU A 4 5.76 -2.66 0.05
N LEU A 5 4.84 -3.52 0.47
CA LEU A 5 4.99 -4.29 1.69
C LEU A 5 5.37 -5.73 1.41
N ARG A 6 6.17 -6.26 2.32
CA ARG A 6 6.25 -7.69 2.55
C ARG A 6 5.46 -8.00 3.82
N GLU A 7 4.57 -8.97 3.74
CA GLU A 7 3.97 -9.56 4.94
C GLU A 7 5.02 -10.38 5.69
N TYR A 8 5.14 -10.15 6.99
CA TYR A 8 5.87 -11.03 7.89
C TYR A 8 4.96 -11.44 9.05
N ASN A 9 4.78 -12.75 9.24
CA ASN A 9 3.95 -13.31 10.31
C ASN A 9 2.55 -12.68 10.40
N ARG A 10 1.91 -12.46 9.24
CA ARG A 10 0.63 -11.76 9.17
C ARG A 10 0.71 -10.36 9.82
N ALA A 11 1.71 -9.56 9.50
CA ALA A 11 1.84 -8.20 10.01
C ALA A 11 2.71 -7.36 9.07
N VAL A 12 2.64 -6.05 9.26
CA VAL A 12 3.56 -5.09 8.66
C VAL A 12 4.96 -5.29 9.28
N LEU A 13 6.00 -5.14 8.47
CA LEU A 13 7.39 -5.20 8.94
C LEU A 13 7.64 -4.14 10.03
N GLY A 14 8.33 -4.51 11.10
CA GLY A 14 8.65 -3.58 12.21
C GLY A 14 9.43 -2.34 11.75
N ALA A 15 10.31 -2.48 10.77
CA ALA A 15 11.04 -1.36 10.18
C ALA A 15 10.09 -0.31 9.56
N LEU A 16 9.03 -0.74 8.88
CA LEU A 16 8.05 0.17 8.31
C LEU A 16 7.18 0.80 9.40
N LYS A 17 6.74 0.02 10.40
CA LYS A 17 5.98 0.59 11.53
C LYS A 17 6.77 1.69 12.22
N ASN A 18 8.06 1.47 12.48
CA ASN A 18 8.95 2.48 13.04
C ASN A 18 9.09 3.71 12.15
N ALA A 19 9.20 3.52 10.82
CA ALA A 19 9.26 4.64 9.90
C ALA A 19 7.95 5.44 9.90
N LEU A 20 6.79 4.79 9.90
CA LEU A 20 5.48 5.44 9.97
C LEU A 20 5.29 6.20 11.29
N ASP A 21 5.69 5.59 12.42
CA ASP A 21 5.61 6.22 13.74
C ASP A 21 6.52 7.45 13.84
N TYR A 22 7.72 7.39 13.26
CA TYR A 22 8.62 8.54 13.17
C TYR A 22 8.03 9.68 12.32
N LEU A 23 7.31 9.34 11.25
CA LEU A 23 6.71 10.32 10.35
C LEU A 23 5.44 10.94 10.93
N HIS A 24 4.71 10.22 11.80
CA HIS A 24 3.40 10.60 12.34
C HIS A 24 3.24 12.08 12.74
N PRO A 25 4.12 12.71 13.56
CA PRO A 25 3.93 14.10 13.97
C PRO A 25 4.10 15.16 12.85
N LYS A 26 4.67 14.80 11.70
CA LYS A 26 4.92 15.74 10.58
C LYS A 26 3.79 15.80 9.55
N TYR A 27 2.90 14.81 9.52
CA TYR A 27 1.88 14.68 8.47
C TYR A 27 0.45 14.92 8.94
N THR A 28 0.23 15.08 10.25
CA THR A 28 -1.12 15.15 10.85
C THR A 28 -1.96 16.32 10.35
N ILE A 29 -1.40 17.44 9.87
CA ILE A 29 -2.17 18.50 9.19
C ILE A 29 -1.28 19.16 8.14
N ASN A 30 -0.85 18.42 7.12
CA ASN A 30 -0.33 18.96 5.86
C ASN A 30 -0.19 17.85 4.80
N GLN A 31 -1.33 17.35 4.30
CA GLN A 31 -1.61 17.33 2.85
C GLN A 31 -0.67 16.56 1.90
N SER A 32 0.33 15.81 2.34
CA SER A 32 1.37 15.25 1.45
C SER A 32 1.75 13.84 1.87
N ASP A 33 0.94 12.84 1.58
CA ASP A 33 1.10 12.09 0.35
C ASP A 33 0.15 10.93 0.44
N MET A 34 -0.71 10.77 -0.56
CA MET A 34 -1.57 9.60 -0.59
C MET A 34 -0.70 8.36 -0.59
N LEU A 35 -0.85 7.52 0.44
CA LEU A 35 0.01 6.39 0.70
C LEU A 35 -0.67 5.10 0.30
N LEU A 36 -0.34 4.63 -0.89
CA LEU A 36 -1.03 3.51 -1.51
C LEU A 36 -0.23 2.24 -1.28
N MET A 37 -0.81 1.31 -0.54
CA MET A 37 -0.19 0.03 -0.25
C MET A 37 -0.65 -1.03 -1.25
N ALA A 38 0.32 -1.69 -1.89
CA ALA A 38 0.15 -3.05 -2.36
C ALA A 38 0.52 -3.97 -1.18
N ASP A 39 -0.46 -4.67 -0.62
CA ASP A 39 -0.27 -5.59 0.51
C ASP A 39 -0.06 -7.00 -0.03
N SER A 40 0.88 -7.73 0.55
CA SER A 40 1.16 -9.11 0.20
C SER A 40 0.50 -10.08 1.18
N ALA A 41 -0.82 -10.00 1.39
CA ALA A 41 -1.58 -11.10 1.98
C ALA A 41 -3.09 -10.97 1.88
N VAL A 42 -3.69 -12.06 1.43
CA VAL A 42 -5.14 -12.27 1.35
C VAL A 42 -5.85 -12.15 2.72
N TYR A 43 -5.13 -12.11 3.83
CA TYR A 43 -5.71 -12.19 5.19
C TYR A 43 -5.63 -10.91 6.03
N ARG A 44 -4.97 -9.83 5.61
CA ARG A 44 -4.75 -8.67 6.51
C ARG A 44 -4.83 -7.26 5.95
N ASN A 45 -5.42 -7.09 4.77
CA ASN A 45 -5.77 -5.77 4.22
C ASN A 45 -6.61 -4.91 5.19
N SER A 46 -7.38 -5.52 6.12
CA SER A 46 -8.23 -4.83 7.09
C SER A 46 -7.46 -4.12 8.19
N ASP A 47 -6.47 -4.78 8.81
CA ASP A 47 -5.72 -4.24 9.95
C ASP A 47 -4.86 -3.05 9.51
N THR A 48 -4.27 -3.15 8.31
CA THR A 48 -3.47 -2.08 7.72
C THR A 48 -4.32 -0.89 7.29
N SER A 49 -5.60 -1.10 6.96
CA SER A 49 -6.53 -0.01 6.65
C SER A 49 -6.95 0.76 7.90
N LEU A 50 -7.18 0.07 9.03
CA LEU A 50 -7.46 0.70 10.32
C LEU A 50 -6.28 1.55 10.80
N SER A 51 -5.06 1.00 10.76
CA SER A 51 -3.87 1.77 11.16
C SER A 51 -3.63 3.02 10.32
N ARG A 52 -4.06 3.02 9.04
CA ARG A 52 -3.98 4.20 8.15
C ARG A 52 -5.02 5.25 8.51
N GLY A 53 -6.22 4.82 8.90
CA GLY A 53 -7.26 5.73 9.41
C GLY A 53 -6.77 6.51 10.63
N GLU A 54 -6.09 5.84 11.56
CA GLU A 54 -5.46 6.47 12.73
C GLU A 54 -4.38 7.50 12.37
N GLN A 55 -3.69 7.30 11.24
CA GLN A 55 -2.65 8.21 10.75
C GLN A 55 -3.19 9.26 9.76
N GLU A 56 -4.51 9.38 9.62
CA GLU A 56 -5.20 10.29 8.70
C GLU A 56 -4.79 10.10 7.22
N MET A 57 -4.44 8.88 6.84
CA MET A 57 -3.96 8.56 5.49
C MET A 57 -5.09 8.05 4.59
N ALA A 58 -5.28 8.71 3.45
CA ALA A 58 -6.20 8.24 2.42
C ALA A 58 -5.68 6.93 1.78
N SER A 59 -6.59 5.98 1.58
CA SER A 59 -6.32 4.66 0.97
C SER A 59 -7.29 4.36 -0.17
N VAL A 60 -6.96 3.38 -1.02
CA VAL A 60 -7.83 2.91 -2.10
C VAL A 60 -8.29 1.48 -1.85
N ARG A 61 -9.42 1.13 -2.46
CA ARG A 61 -10.05 -0.18 -2.30
C ARG A 61 -9.30 -1.30 -3.02
N THR A 62 -8.79 -1.04 -4.22
CA THR A 62 -8.15 -2.09 -5.04
C THR A 62 -6.71 -2.24 -4.61
N MET A 63 -6.32 -3.46 -4.24
CA MET A 63 -4.97 -3.79 -3.81
C MET A 63 -4.47 -4.98 -4.63
N VAL A 64 -3.18 -5.01 -4.94
CA VAL A 64 -2.54 -6.11 -5.65
C VAL A 64 -1.61 -6.83 -4.69
N THR A 65 -1.70 -8.15 -4.67
CA THR A 65 -0.91 -9.05 -3.82
C THR A 65 -0.12 -10.00 -4.71
N PHE A 66 1.19 -10.05 -4.50
CA PHE A 66 2.06 -11.01 -5.18
C PHE A 66 2.41 -12.17 -4.26
N SER A 67 2.34 -13.39 -4.79
CA SER A 67 2.74 -14.60 -4.09
C SER A 67 4.20 -14.90 -4.34
N LEU A 68 4.96 -15.20 -3.29
CA LEU A 68 6.36 -15.61 -3.44
C LEU A 68 6.51 -16.93 -4.21
N MET A 69 5.47 -17.78 -4.22
CA MET A 69 5.47 -19.05 -4.93
C MET A 69 5.12 -18.91 -6.42
N ALA A 70 4.24 -17.97 -6.76
CA ALA A 70 3.70 -17.83 -8.11
C ALA A 70 4.38 -16.71 -8.90
N ASP A 71 4.81 -15.64 -8.24
CA ASP A 71 5.25 -14.40 -8.91
C ASP A 71 6.76 -14.19 -8.80
N PHE A 72 7.50 -15.18 -8.29
CA PHE A 72 8.95 -15.13 -8.16
C PHE A 72 9.61 -16.44 -8.59
N GLU A 73 10.55 -16.37 -9.53
CA GLU A 73 11.43 -17.49 -9.86
C GLU A 73 12.57 -17.57 -8.84
N ASN A 74 12.87 -18.78 -8.34
CA ASN A 74 13.90 -19.02 -7.33
C ASN A 74 13.78 -18.09 -6.10
N MET A 75 12.55 -17.72 -5.72
CA MET A 75 12.26 -16.86 -4.55
C MET A 75 12.92 -15.47 -4.58
N SER A 76 13.42 -15.04 -5.75
CA SER A 76 14.30 -13.87 -5.85
C SER A 76 14.08 -13.04 -7.10
N VAL A 77 13.72 -13.67 -8.23
CA VAL A 77 13.51 -12.97 -9.50
C VAL A 77 12.02 -12.69 -9.66
N PHE A 78 11.63 -11.41 -9.57
CA PHE A 78 10.23 -11.01 -9.74
C PHE A 78 9.75 -11.25 -11.17
N LYS A 79 8.75 -12.10 -11.33
CA LYS A 79 8.14 -12.47 -12.60
C LYS A 79 6.64 -12.72 -12.38
N PRO A 80 5.84 -11.64 -12.22
CA PRO A 80 4.43 -11.76 -11.92
C PRO A 80 3.66 -12.33 -13.10
N HIS A 81 2.57 -13.03 -12.81
CA HIS A 81 1.64 -13.48 -13.83
C HIS A 81 0.80 -12.32 -14.41
N ASP A 82 0.39 -12.46 -15.68
CA ASP A 82 -0.37 -11.43 -16.42
C ASP A 82 -1.71 -11.09 -15.78
N TYR A 83 -2.33 -12.01 -15.02
CA TYR A 83 -3.63 -11.77 -14.39
C TYR A 83 -3.60 -10.65 -13.33
N HIS A 84 -2.42 -10.24 -12.87
CA HIS A 84 -2.29 -9.10 -11.95
C HIS A 84 -2.53 -7.74 -12.64
N ALA A 85 -2.33 -7.65 -13.96
CA ALA A 85 -2.35 -6.39 -14.71
C ALA A 85 -3.67 -5.62 -14.51
N VAL A 86 -4.81 -6.31 -14.61
CA VAL A 86 -6.14 -5.69 -14.47
C VAL A 86 -6.33 -5.04 -13.11
N ASN A 87 -5.89 -5.69 -12.03
CA ASN A 87 -6.01 -5.14 -10.68
C ASN A 87 -4.98 -4.03 -10.44
N LEU A 88 -3.79 -4.12 -11.07
CA LEU A 88 -2.74 -3.11 -10.98
C LEU A 88 -3.16 -1.80 -11.66
N GLU A 89 -3.69 -1.89 -12.88
CA GLU A 89 -4.26 -0.74 -13.60
C GLU A 89 -5.37 -0.09 -12.80
N LYS A 90 -6.32 -0.88 -12.30
CA LYS A 90 -7.43 -0.36 -11.48
C LYS A 90 -6.96 0.28 -10.18
N MET A 91 -5.92 -0.27 -9.54
CA MET A 91 -5.31 0.35 -8.37
C MET A 91 -4.72 1.71 -8.74
N PHE A 92 -3.96 1.79 -9.84
CA PHE A 92 -3.37 3.05 -10.31
C PHE A 92 -4.41 4.08 -10.74
N ASP A 93 -5.51 3.68 -11.36
CA ASP A 93 -6.60 4.61 -11.70
C ASP A 93 -7.21 5.24 -10.44
N GLN A 94 -7.46 4.42 -9.41
CA GLN A 94 -7.93 4.92 -8.12
C GLN A 94 -6.89 5.85 -7.50
N VAL A 95 -5.60 5.46 -7.49
CA VAL A 95 -4.49 6.28 -7.01
C VAL A 95 -4.50 7.68 -7.65
N LEU A 96 -4.58 7.71 -8.97
CA LEU A 96 -4.50 8.95 -9.73
C LEU A 96 -5.74 9.82 -9.52
N LEU A 97 -6.92 9.20 -9.41
CA LEU A 97 -8.17 9.91 -9.16
C LEU A 97 -8.15 10.64 -7.81
N TRP A 98 -7.84 9.92 -6.73
CA TRP A 98 -7.81 10.51 -5.39
C TRP A 98 -6.66 11.52 -5.24
N ALA A 99 -5.49 11.25 -5.83
CA ALA A 99 -4.39 12.21 -5.85
C ALA A 99 -4.78 13.53 -6.54
N LYS A 100 -5.51 13.47 -7.66
CA LYS A 100 -6.06 14.66 -8.33
C LYS A 100 -7.09 15.39 -7.46
N ALA A 101 -8.00 14.66 -6.82
CA ALA A 101 -9.02 15.23 -5.95
C ALA A 101 -8.40 15.94 -4.73
N PHE A 102 -7.48 15.29 -4.00
CA PHE A 102 -6.85 15.91 -2.84
C PHE A 102 -5.95 17.10 -3.20
N LYS A 103 -5.40 17.15 -4.42
CA LYS A 103 -4.65 18.32 -4.89
C LYS A 103 -5.49 19.61 -4.89
N THR A 104 -6.82 19.54 -4.92
CA THR A 104 -7.67 20.74 -4.84
C THR A 104 -7.91 21.21 -3.41
N ILE A 105 -7.65 20.34 -2.43
CA ILE A 105 -7.85 20.63 -1.01
C ILE A 105 -6.50 21.03 -0.39
N ARG A 106 -5.38 20.53 -0.94
CA ARG A 106 -4.15 21.31 -1.19
C ARG A 106 -3.64 22.24 -0.08
#